data_AF-A0A1I2KAN0-F1
#
_entry.id   AF-A0A1I2KAN0-F1
#
_cell.length_a   1.000
_cell.length_b   1.000
_cell.length_c   1.000
_cell.angle_alpha   90.00
_cell.angle_beta   90.00
_cell.angle_gamma   90.00
#
_symmetry.space_group_name_H-M   'P 1'
#
loop_
_entity.id
_entity.type
_entity.pdbx_description
1 polymer ?
#
loop_
_entity_poly.entity_id
_entity_poly.type
_entity_poly.pdbx_seq_one_letter_code
_entity_poly.pdbx_strand_id
1 'polypeptide(L)'
;MTVLSRLARAYAPHEHRPLDGYLAAIGAFGAMAGALAAAVRLSGRPLPERPSMADVALLSIATHKLSRLVAKDAVTSPLRAPFTRYAEPAGAAELNEEVRDGGSSVRHGIGELITCPFCLAVWVSTGLTGGLVLAPRLTRLAATALTATAVSDFLQMGYSIAKEKAERV
;
A
#
# COMPACT_ATOMS: atom_id res chain seq x y z
N MET A 1 4.65 28.48 14.22
CA MET A 1 3.32 28.01 13.76
C MET A 1 3.17 28.35 12.28
N THR A 2 3.29 27.38 11.39
CA THR A 2 3.27 27.57 9.91
C THR A 2 1.85 27.86 9.40
N VAL A 3 1.72 28.43 8.19
CA VAL A 3 0.42 28.67 7.53
C VAL A 3 -0.39 27.37 7.44
N LEU A 4 0.25 26.26 7.11
CA LEU A 4 -0.36 24.94 7.06
C LEU A 4 -0.92 24.47 8.41
N SER A 5 -0.24 24.73 9.52
CA SER A 5 -0.73 24.39 10.86
C SER A 5 -1.94 25.23 11.31
N ARG A 6 -2.16 26.40 10.69
CA ARG A 6 -3.38 27.19 10.91
C ARG A 6 -4.53 26.66 10.05
N LEU A 7 -4.25 26.38 8.77
CA LEU A 7 -5.21 25.77 7.85
C LEU A 7 -5.69 24.41 8.36
N ALA A 8 -4.80 23.56 8.88
CA ALA A 8 -5.14 22.25 9.43
C ALA A 8 -6.17 22.35 10.56
N ARG A 9 -5.98 23.28 11.51
CA ARG A 9 -6.92 23.53 12.61
C ARG A 9 -8.26 24.10 12.15
N ALA A 10 -8.26 24.94 11.13
CA ALA A 10 -9.51 25.48 10.56
C ALA A 10 -10.26 24.41 9.76
N TYR A 11 -9.53 23.53 9.07
CA TYR A 11 -10.07 22.47 8.22
C TYR A 11 -10.67 21.33 9.04
N ALA A 12 -9.98 20.89 10.09
CA ALA A 12 -10.41 19.78 10.94
C ALA A 12 -10.11 20.09 12.42
N PRO A 13 -10.96 20.87 13.10
CA PRO A 13 -10.67 21.36 14.46
C PRO A 13 -10.66 20.27 15.54
N HIS A 14 -11.34 19.14 15.30
CA HIS A 14 -11.49 18.04 16.25
C HIS A 14 -10.67 16.79 15.90
N GLU A 15 -9.95 16.82 14.78
CA GLU A 15 -9.22 15.67 14.25
C GLU A 15 -7.74 16.03 14.07
N HIS A 16 -6.85 15.08 14.35
CA HIS A 16 -5.42 15.28 14.09
C HIS A 16 -5.13 15.08 12.60
N ARG A 17 -5.20 16.15 11.80
CA ARG A 17 -4.93 16.14 10.35
C ARG A 17 -3.70 17.00 9.99
N PRO A 18 -2.47 16.47 10.07
CA PRO A 18 -1.26 17.23 9.78
C PRO A 18 -1.06 17.41 8.27
N LEU A 19 -1.61 18.50 7.73
CA LEU A 19 -1.56 18.84 6.29
C LEU A 19 -0.13 18.94 5.72
N ASP A 20 0.84 19.32 6.54
CA ASP A 20 2.24 19.38 6.18
C ASP A 20 2.84 17.99 5.93
N GLY A 21 2.43 16.98 6.71
CA GLY A 21 2.78 15.57 6.47
C GLY A 21 2.23 15.06 5.14
N TYR A 22 0.98 15.39 4.81
CA TYR A 22 0.38 15.03 3.52
C TYR A 22 1.04 15.73 2.34
N LEU A 23 1.40 17.01 2.47
CA LEU A 23 2.15 17.70 1.43
C LEU A 23 3.52 17.06 1.20
N ALA A 24 4.21 16.65 2.27
CA ALA A 24 5.44 15.90 2.14
C ALA A 24 5.22 14.56 1.41
N ALA A 25 4.15 13.83 1.73
CA ALA A 25 3.80 12.58 1.05
C ALA A 25 3.50 12.79 -0.45
N ILE A 26 2.74 13.83 -0.80
CA ILE A 26 2.47 14.20 -2.21
C ILE A 26 3.76 14.55 -2.94
N GLY A 27 4.62 15.36 -2.32
CA GLY A 27 5.92 15.72 -2.89
C GLY A 27 6.82 14.50 -3.11
N ALA A 28 6.89 13.59 -2.13
CA ALA A 28 7.65 12.35 -2.23
C ALA A 28 7.10 11.43 -3.32
N PHE A 29 5.77 11.30 -3.43
CA PHE A 29 5.14 10.52 -4.50
C PHE A 29 5.46 11.10 -5.87
N GLY A 30 5.30 12.41 -6.04
CA GLY A 30 5.60 13.11 -7.28
C GLY A 30 7.07 12.96 -7.69
N ALA A 31 7.99 13.08 -6.73
CA ALA A 31 9.41 12.85 -6.98
C ALA A 31 9.70 11.41 -7.41
N MET A 32 9.12 10.42 -6.73
CA MET A 32 9.28 9.01 -7.09
C MET A 32 8.70 8.71 -8.47
N ALA A 33 7.46 9.13 -8.75
CA ALA A 33 6.80 8.93 -10.03
C ALA A 33 7.56 9.63 -11.17
N GLY A 34 8.02 10.86 -10.93
CA GLY A 34 8.85 11.62 -11.87
C GLY A 34 10.20 10.93 -12.15
N ALA A 35 10.87 10.42 -11.11
CA ALA A 35 12.12 9.68 -11.26
C ALA A 35 11.92 8.37 -12.03
N LEU A 36 10.84 7.63 -11.77
CA LEU A 36 10.49 6.44 -12.54
C LEU A 36 10.19 6.76 -14.00
N ALA A 37 9.40 7.81 -14.26
CA ALA A 37 9.09 8.26 -15.62
C ALA A 37 10.36 8.70 -16.36
N ALA A 38 11.27 9.42 -15.69
CA ALA A 38 12.57 9.81 -16.25
C ALA A 38 13.44 8.58 -16.53
N ALA A 39 13.55 7.63 -15.61
CA ALA A 39 14.30 6.40 -15.80
C ALA A 39 13.76 5.57 -16.98
N VAL A 40 12.45 5.45 -17.09
CA VAL A 40 11.77 4.80 -18.23
C VAL A 40 12.13 5.52 -19.53
N ARG A 41 12.02 6.84 -19.57
CA ARG A 41 12.32 7.64 -20.77
C ARG A 41 13.79 7.54 -21.18
N LEU A 42 14.70 7.58 -20.22
CA LEU A 42 16.15 7.46 -20.45
C LEU A 42 16.58 6.04 -20.83
N SER A 43 15.82 5.01 -20.43
CA SER A 43 16.11 3.63 -20.79
C SER A 43 15.89 3.31 -22.28
N GLY A 44 15.17 4.18 -23.02
CA GLY A 44 14.84 3.98 -24.43
C GLY A 44 13.98 2.75 -24.71
N ARG A 45 13.43 2.11 -23.68
CA ARG A 45 12.63 0.89 -23.83
C ARG A 45 11.27 1.21 -24.47
N PRO A 46 10.78 0.37 -25.40
CA PRO A 46 9.48 0.58 -25.99
C PRO A 46 8.40 0.45 -24.93
N LEU A 47 7.50 1.44 -24.89
CA LEU A 47 6.29 1.37 -24.08
C LEU A 47 5.20 0.62 -24.87
N PRO A 48 4.45 -0.28 -24.23
CA PRO A 48 3.34 -0.94 -24.90
C PRO A 48 2.26 0.07 -25.28
N GLU A 49 1.80 0.06 -26.53
CA GLU A 49 0.67 0.89 -26.97
C GLU A 49 -0.63 0.53 -26.25
N ARG A 50 -0.78 -0.76 -25.88
CA ARG A 50 -1.89 -1.29 -25.10
C ARG A 50 -1.36 -2.22 -24.02
N PRO A 51 -1.72 -2.02 -22.75
CA PRO A 51 -1.35 -2.96 -21.70
C PRO A 51 -2.05 -4.30 -21.95
N SER A 52 -1.32 -5.40 -21.77
CA SER A 52 -1.90 -6.74 -21.81
C SER A 52 -2.91 -6.89 -20.67
N MET A 53 -4.11 -7.42 -20.96
CA MET A 53 -5.12 -7.66 -19.92
C MET A 53 -4.63 -8.61 -18.83
N ALA A 54 -3.75 -9.55 -19.18
CA ALA A 54 -3.11 -10.44 -18.20
C ALA A 54 -2.19 -9.65 -17.24
N ASP A 55 -1.45 -8.67 -17.75
CA ASP A 55 -0.59 -7.83 -16.92
C ASP A 55 -1.43 -6.90 -16.03
N VAL A 56 -2.53 -6.37 -16.55
CA VAL A 56 -3.48 -5.57 -15.75
C VAL A 56 -4.05 -6.39 -14.60
N ALA A 57 -4.52 -7.61 -14.87
CA ALA A 57 -5.04 -8.50 -13.83
C ALA A 57 -3.96 -8.87 -12.81
N LEU A 58 -2.78 -9.27 -13.28
CA LEU A 58 -1.65 -9.64 -12.43
C LEU A 58 -1.21 -8.48 -11.52
N LEU A 59 -1.05 -7.28 -12.08
CA LEU A 59 -0.70 -6.08 -11.31
C LEU A 59 -1.79 -5.69 -10.33
N SER A 60 -3.06 -5.82 -10.70
CA SER A 60 -4.18 -5.46 -9.82
C SER A 60 -4.21 -6.35 -8.57
N ILE A 61 -4.10 -7.66 -8.76
CA ILE A 61 -4.10 -8.62 -7.64
C ILE A 61 -2.81 -8.47 -6.81
N ALA A 62 -1.65 -8.36 -7.47
CA ALA A 62 -0.37 -8.16 -6.78
C ALA A 62 -0.36 -6.85 -5.96
N THR A 63 -0.89 -5.76 -6.53
CA THR A 63 -1.01 -4.47 -5.83
C THR A 63 -1.90 -4.60 -4.61
N HIS A 64 -3.06 -5.24 -4.75
CA HIS A 64 -3.97 -5.49 -3.64
C HIS A 64 -3.26 -6.26 -2.51
N LYS A 65 -2.65 -7.41 -2.83
CA LYS A 65 -1.99 -8.25 -1.82
C LYS A 65 -0.80 -7.56 -1.17
N LEU A 66 0.09 -6.95 -1.95
CA LEU A 66 1.27 -6.30 -1.37
C LEU A 66 0.89 -5.12 -0.48
N SER A 67 -0.10 -4.32 -0.90
CA SER A 67 -0.55 -3.18 -0.10
C SER A 67 -1.16 -3.61 1.22
N ARG A 68 -1.96 -4.69 1.25
CA ARG A 68 -2.48 -5.26 2.49
C ARG A 68 -1.41 -5.95 3.32
N LEU A 69 -0.48 -6.66 2.68
CA LEU A 69 0.63 -7.32 3.36
C LEU A 69 1.45 -6.31 4.16
N VAL A 70 1.76 -5.15 3.59
CA VAL A 70 2.48 -4.09 4.31
C VAL A 70 1.58 -3.41 5.33
N ALA A 71 0.33 -3.09 4.98
CA ALA A 71 -0.53 -2.25 5.82
C ALA A 71 -1.22 -2.96 6.98
N LYS A 72 -1.39 -4.29 6.91
CA LYS A 72 -2.31 -5.01 7.78
C LYS A 72 -1.75 -6.31 8.34
N ASP A 73 -0.95 -7.06 7.60
CA ASP A 73 -0.47 -8.39 8.01
C ASP A 73 0.36 -8.37 9.30
N ALA A 74 0.01 -9.20 10.29
CA ALA A 74 0.69 -9.24 11.57
C ALA A 74 2.21 -9.48 11.45
N VAL A 75 2.66 -10.24 10.43
CA VAL A 75 4.09 -10.53 10.23
C VAL A 75 4.89 -9.28 9.84
N THR A 76 4.24 -8.27 9.25
CA THR A 76 4.87 -7.00 8.87
C THR A 76 4.72 -5.92 9.93
N SER A 77 4.11 -6.23 11.08
CA SER A 77 3.99 -5.29 12.20
C SER A 77 5.31 -4.64 12.64
N PRO A 78 6.50 -5.28 12.56
CA PRO A 78 7.76 -4.58 12.89
C PRO A 78 8.04 -3.35 12.01
N LEU A 79 7.54 -3.31 10.77
CA LEU A 79 7.67 -2.14 9.89
C LEU A 79 6.77 -0.98 10.34
N ARG A 80 5.64 -1.30 10.99
CA ARG A 80 4.60 -0.34 11.39
C ARG A 80 4.74 0.11 12.84
N ALA A 81 5.25 -0.75 13.72
CA ALA A 81 5.40 -0.51 15.15
C ALA A 81 6.07 0.83 15.53
N PRO A 82 7.06 1.36 14.79
CA PRO A 82 7.63 2.68 15.07
C PRO A 82 6.65 3.84 14.85
N PHE A 83 5.61 3.66 14.03
CA PHE A 83 4.66 4.70 13.62
C PHE A 83 3.26 4.48 14.21
N THR A 84 2.94 3.25 14.62
CA THR A 84 1.60 2.83 15.00
C THR A 84 1.55 2.18 16.38
N ARG A 85 0.35 2.07 16.93
CA ARG A 85 0.03 1.25 18.11
C ARG A 85 -0.94 0.16 17.69
N TYR A 86 -0.71 -1.04 18.20
CA TYR A 86 -1.67 -2.13 18.08
C TYR A 86 -3.01 -1.71 18.67
N ALA A 87 -4.10 -1.92 17.92
CA ALA A 87 -5.45 -1.71 18.40
C ALA A 87 -6.13 -3.06 18.67
N GLU A 88 -6.30 -3.87 17.64
CA GLU A 88 -7.03 -5.15 17.72
C GLU A 88 -6.72 -6.08 16.52
N PRO A 89 -7.07 -7.37 16.60
CA PRO A 89 -7.01 -8.26 15.44
C PRO A 89 -8.07 -7.88 14.39
N ALA A 90 -7.70 -7.93 13.11
CA ALA A 90 -8.60 -7.68 11.99
C ALA A 90 -9.05 -8.96 11.26
N GLY A 91 -8.64 -10.13 11.77
CA GLY A 91 -8.93 -11.44 11.17
C GLY A 91 -7.96 -11.82 10.04
N ALA A 92 -7.95 -13.11 9.65
CA ALA A 92 -7.09 -13.63 8.59
C ALA A 92 -5.61 -13.20 8.69
N ALA A 93 -5.04 -13.29 9.91
CA ALA A 93 -3.68 -12.86 10.23
C ALA A 93 -3.39 -11.35 10.07
N GLU A 94 -4.42 -10.51 9.94
CA GLU A 94 -4.28 -9.06 9.90
C GLU A 94 -4.57 -8.38 11.24
N LEU A 95 -4.06 -7.16 11.38
CA LEU A 95 -4.18 -6.30 12.55
C LEU A 95 -4.76 -4.94 12.16
N ASN A 96 -5.60 -4.39 13.05
CA ASN A 96 -5.90 -2.97 13.09
C ASN A 96 -4.89 -2.27 14.00
N GLU A 97 -4.36 -1.16 13.50
CA GLU A 97 -3.39 -0.34 14.22
C GLU A 97 -3.76 1.13 14.06
N GLU A 98 -3.53 1.90 15.13
CA GLU A 98 -3.75 3.33 15.17
C GLU A 98 -2.43 4.08 14.97
N VAL A 99 -2.47 5.14 14.16
CA VAL A 99 -1.30 5.99 13.93
C VAL A 99 -0.99 6.76 15.20
N ARG A 100 0.29 6.88 15.54
CA ARG A 100 0.72 7.67 16.70
C ARG A 100 0.60 9.16 16.38
N ASP A 101 -0.17 9.88 17.18
CA ASP A 101 -0.24 11.35 17.12
C ASP A 101 1.00 12.04 17.74
N GLY A 102 1.82 11.28 18.48
CA GLY A 102 3.05 11.77 19.08
C GLY A 102 4.23 11.76 18.11
N GLY A 103 4.72 12.95 17.72
CA GLY A 103 5.94 13.10 16.92
C GLY A 103 5.88 14.25 15.92
N SER A 104 6.71 14.18 14.88
CA SER A 104 6.63 15.11 13.74
C SER A 104 5.45 14.76 12.82
N SER A 105 4.92 15.76 12.13
CA SER A 105 3.88 15.59 11.10
C SER A 105 4.28 14.60 10.00
N VAL A 106 5.57 14.55 9.65
CA VAL A 106 6.11 13.57 8.70
C VAL A 106 6.01 12.15 9.23
N ARG A 107 6.31 11.92 10.52
CA ARG A 107 6.17 10.59 11.14
C ARG A 107 4.71 10.14 11.12
N HIS A 108 3.78 11.05 11.42
CA HIS A 108 2.35 10.76 11.36
C HIS A 108 1.90 10.42 9.93
N GLY A 109 2.29 11.23 8.94
CA GLY A 109 1.98 10.97 7.53
C GLY A 109 2.56 9.64 7.01
N ILE A 110 3.75 9.25 7.46
CA ILE A 110 4.30 7.91 7.16
C ILE A 110 3.42 6.84 7.80
N GLY A 111 3.03 7.00 9.07
CA GLY A 111 2.14 6.08 9.76
C GLY A 111 0.82 5.89 9.03
N GLU A 112 0.17 6.97 8.59
CA GLU A 112 -1.07 6.90 7.80
C GLU A 112 -0.84 6.22 6.46
N LEU A 113 0.26 6.54 5.77
CA LEU A 113 0.60 5.88 4.51
C LEU A 113 0.75 4.37 4.72
N ILE A 114 1.59 3.93 5.65
CA ILE A 114 1.91 2.50 5.82
C ILE A 114 0.83 1.69 6.53
N THR A 115 -0.23 2.30 7.06
CA THR A 115 -1.40 1.60 7.63
C THR A 115 -2.62 1.64 6.73
N CYS A 116 -2.60 2.47 5.70
CA CYS A 116 -3.68 2.62 4.73
C CYS A 116 -3.39 1.81 3.46
N PRO A 117 -4.01 0.63 3.26
CA PRO A 117 -3.76 -0.20 2.07
C PRO A 117 -4.13 0.53 0.77
N PHE A 118 -5.15 1.40 0.78
CA PHE A 118 -5.52 2.19 -0.38
C PHE A 118 -4.46 3.23 -0.74
N CYS A 119 -3.88 3.87 0.27
CA CYS A 119 -2.84 4.87 0.10
C CYS A 119 -1.58 4.19 -0.46
N LEU A 120 -1.16 3.07 0.12
CA LEU A 120 -0.05 2.26 -0.41
C LEU A 120 -0.29 1.73 -1.82
N ALA A 121 -1.54 1.38 -2.18
CA ALA A 121 -1.85 0.82 -3.49
C ALA A 121 -1.40 1.72 -4.66
N VAL A 122 -1.48 3.05 -4.49
CA VAL A 122 -1.01 3.99 -5.50
C VAL A 122 0.50 3.93 -5.67
N TRP A 123 1.25 3.81 -4.56
CA TRP A 123 2.71 3.68 -4.58
C TRP A 123 3.16 2.35 -5.18
N VAL A 124 2.52 1.27 -4.73
CA VAL A 124 2.81 -0.10 -5.17
C VAL A 124 2.52 -0.27 -6.66
N SER A 125 1.33 0.15 -7.12
CA SER A 125 0.98 0.04 -8.55
C SER A 125 1.93 0.85 -9.43
N THR A 126 2.28 2.08 -9.03
CA THR A 126 3.25 2.91 -9.76
C THR A 126 4.62 2.22 -9.86
N GLY A 127 5.11 1.68 -8.74
CA GLY A 127 6.37 0.95 -8.69
C GLY A 127 6.37 -0.32 -9.55
N LEU A 128 5.31 -1.14 -9.47
CA LEU A 128 5.18 -2.34 -10.28
C LEU A 128 5.03 -2.02 -11.77
N THR A 129 4.28 -0.98 -12.14
CA THR A 129 4.15 -0.54 -13.54
C THR A 129 5.49 -0.08 -14.10
N GLY A 130 6.23 0.76 -13.36
CA GLY A 130 7.59 1.14 -13.74
C GLY A 130 8.53 -0.06 -13.82
N GLY A 131 8.40 -1.01 -12.88
CA GLY A 131 9.13 -2.26 -12.85
C GLY A 131 8.89 -3.14 -14.07
N LEU A 132 7.66 -3.23 -14.59
CA LEU A 132 7.38 -3.98 -15.81
C LEU A 132 8.14 -3.43 -17.03
N VAL A 133 8.43 -2.12 -17.04
CA VAL A 133 9.21 -1.50 -18.12
C VAL A 133 10.71 -1.68 -17.88
N LEU A 134 11.18 -1.39 -16.66
CA LEU A 134 12.61 -1.34 -16.31
C LEU A 134 13.23 -2.71 -15.99
N ALA A 135 12.45 -3.64 -15.45
CA ALA A 135 12.89 -4.98 -15.03
C ALA A 135 11.76 -6.04 -15.20
N PRO A 136 11.25 -6.27 -16.42
CA PRO A 136 10.03 -7.04 -16.68
C PRO A 136 10.03 -8.45 -16.06
N ARG A 137 11.13 -9.19 -16.16
CA ARG A 137 11.21 -10.57 -15.67
C ARG A 137 11.07 -10.64 -14.15
N LEU A 138 11.78 -9.76 -13.44
CA LEU A 138 11.75 -9.70 -11.98
C LEU A 138 10.37 -9.26 -11.49
N THR A 139 9.83 -8.20 -12.08
CA THR A 139 8.52 -7.68 -11.69
C THR A 139 7.40 -8.66 -11.96
N ARG A 140 7.43 -9.36 -13.10
CA ARG A 140 6.46 -10.44 -13.38
C ARG A 140 6.56 -11.56 -12.36
N LEU A 141 7.78 -12.03 -12.03
CA LEU A 141 7.97 -13.08 -11.04
C LEU A 141 7.42 -12.67 -9.67
N ALA A 142 7.74 -11.45 -9.21
CA ALA A 142 7.24 -10.92 -7.95
C ALA A 142 5.70 -10.78 -7.95
N ALA A 143 5.12 -10.24 -9.02
CA ALA A 143 3.68 -10.08 -9.15
C ALA A 143 2.94 -11.43 -9.22
N THR A 144 3.53 -12.43 -9.87
CA THR A 144 3.03 -13.82 -9.87
C THR A 144 3.05 -14.42 -8.47
N ALA A 145 4.14 -14.27 -7.71
CA ALA A 145 4.21 -14.76 -6.34
C ALA A 145 3.12 -14.11 -5.45
N LEU A 146 3.00 -12.78 -5.50
CA LEU A 146 1.98 -12.04 -4.75
C LEU A 146 0.55 -12.45 -5.15
N THR A 147 0.31 -12.64 -6.45
CA THR A 147 -0.99 -13.08 -6.95
C THR A 147 -1.33 -14.49 -6.48
N ALA A 148 -0.37 -15.41 -6.53
CA ALA A 148 -0.54 -16.77 -6.02
C ALA A 148 -0.87 -16.76 -4.51
N THR A 149 -0.20 -15.92 -3.71
CA THR A 149 -0.53 -15.75 -2.29
C THR A 149 -1.93 -15.20 -2.10
N ALA A 150 -2.34 -14.19 -2.88
CA ALA A 150 -3.69 -13.62 -2.79
C ALA A 150 -4.78 -14.68 -3.06
N VAL A 151 -4.56 -15.52 -4.08
CA VAL A 151 -5.46 -16.63 -4.41
C VAL A 151 -5.46 -17.68 -3.28
N SER A 152 -4.29 -17.99 -2.71
CA SER A 152 -4.19 -18.90 -1.57
C SER A 152 -4.96 -18.40 -0.34
N ASP A 153 -4.86 -17.11 -0.03
CA ASP A 153 -5.58 -16.51 1.10
C ASP A 153 -7.09 -16.58 0.89
N PHE A 154 -7.55 -16.29 -0.33
CA PHE A 154 -8.96 -16.42 -0.70
C PHE A 154 -9.45 -17.87 -0.57
N LEU A 155 -8.64 -18.85 -0.99
CA LEU A 155 -8.96 -20.27 -0.83
C LEU A 155 -9.01 -20.69 0.64
N GLN A 156 -8.10 -20.19 1.49
CA GLN A 156 -8.13 -20.44 2.94
C GLN A 156 -9.43 -19.93 3.57
N MET A 157 -9.85 -18.71 3.22
CA MET A 157 -11.13 -18.15 3.67
C MET A 157 -12.33 -18.96 3.16
N GLY A 158 -12.30 -19.39 1.90
CA GLY A 158 -13.33 -20.27 1.34
C GLY A 158 -13.41 -21.62 2.07
N TYR A 159 -12.27 -22.22 2.37
CA TYR A 159 -12.17 -23.47 3.11
C TYR A 159 -12.72 -23.34 4.54
N SER A 160 -12.39 -22.25 5.25
CA SER A 160 -12.92 -22.02 6.60
C SER A 160 -14.44 -21.89 6.60
N ILE A 161 -15.02 -21.20 5.61
CA ILE A 161 -16.49 -21.08 5.46
C ILE A 161 -17.12 -22.44 5.16
N ALA A 162 -16.51 -23.23 4.28
CA ALA A 162 -17.02 -24.55 3.92
C ALA A 162 -17.00 -25.51 5.14
N LYS A 163 -15.93 -25.48 5.93
CA LYS A 163 -15.78 -26.26 7.16
C LYS A 163 -16.85 -25.90 8.19
N GLU A 164 -17.03 -24.61 8.47
CA GLU A 164 -18.04 -24.14 9.43
C GLU A 164 -19.46 -24.57 9.04
N LYS A 165 -19.79 -24.54 7.74
CA LYS A 165 -21.09 -25.03 7.26
C LYS A 165 -21.27 -26.53 7.44
N ALA A 166 -20.22 -27.33 7.23
CA ALA A 166 -20.28 -28.78 7.37
C ALA A 166 -20.45 -29.23 8.83
N GLU A 167 -19.85 -28.51 9.78
CA GLU A 167 -19.94 -28.81 11.23
C GLU A 167 -21.27 -28.37 11.87
N ARG A 168 -22.05 -27.52 11.19
CA ARG A 168 -23.38 -27.06 11.64
C ARG A 168 -24.53 -27.97 11.17
N VAL A 169 -24.26 -29.00 10.36
CA VAL A 169 -25.23 -30.02 9.89
C VAL A 169 -25.16 -31.23 10.78
#